data_AF-A0A5K7ZYC9-F1
#
_entry.id   AF-A0A5K7ZYC9-F1
#
_cell.length_a   1.000
_cell.length_b   1.000
_cell.length_c   1.000
_cell.angle_alpha   90.00
_cell.angle_beta   90.00
_cell.angle_gamma   90.00
#
_symmetry.space_group_name_H-M   'P 1'
#
loop_
_entity.id
_entity.type
_entity.pdbx_description
1 polymer ?
#
loop_
_entity_poly.entity_id
_entity_poly.type
_entity_poly.pdbx_seq_one_letter_code
_entity_poly.pdbx_strand_id
1 'polypeptide(L)' 'MPLQSPPTTPFQPQAAATGIGSLPFTNTQTALSLIAEHLPEIPHWPQLPQRGRCEHFIHQFLQPMVACGAF' A
#
# COMPACT_ATOMS: atom_id res chain seq x y z
N MET A 1 -13.47 32.70 1.86
CA MET A 1 -14.24 31.45 1.60
C MET A 1 -14.40 30.75 2.94
N PRO A 2 -15.62 30.67 3.53
CA PRO A 2 -15.81 29.86 4.73
C PRO A 2 -15.58 28.38 4.38
N LEU A 3 -14.84 27.67 5.24
CA LEU A 3 -14.66 26.22 5.15
C LEU A 3 -16.04 25.57 5.33
N GLN A 4 -16.45 24.74 4.38
CA GLN A 4 -17.72 24.05 4.42
C GLN A 4 -17.66 22.96 5.51
N SER A 5 -18.69 22.89 6.35
CA SER A 5 -18.79 21.84 7.39
C SER A 5 -18.78 20.46 6.72
N PRO A 6 -18.09 19.45 7.29
CA PRO A 6 -18.08 18.11 6.72
C PRO A 6 -19.50 17.52 6.69
N PRO A 7 -19.81 16.66 5.71
CA PRO A 7 -21.10 15.99 5.64
C PRO A 7 -21.38 15.16 6.91
N THR A 8 -22.63 15.16 7.36
CA THR A 8 -23.11 14.51 8.60
C THR A 8 -23.52 13.05 8.42
N THR A 9 -23.27 12.45 7.25
CA THR A 9 -23.64 11.08 6.95
C THR A 9 -22.94 10.11 7.92
N PRO A 10 -23.67 9.17 8.55
CA PRO A 10 -23.06 8.21 9.45
C PRO A 10 -22.04 7.33 8.70
N PHE A 11 -20.89 7.09 9.33
CA PHE A 11 -19.86 6.20 8.79
C PHE A 11 -20.41 4.78 8.60
N GLN A 12 -20.16 4.19 7.43
CA GLN A 12 -20.49 2.80 7.11
C GLN A 12 -19.19 2.02 6.84
N PRO A 13 -18.83 1.03 7.69
CA PRO A 13 -17.53 0.37 7.62
C PRO A 13 -17.33 -0.54 6.38
N GLN A 14 -18.40 -0.95 5.68
CA GLN A 14 -18.42 -1.78 4.45
C GLN A 14 -17.70 -3.15 4.52
N ALA A 15 -16.88 -3.41 5.56
CA ALA A 15 -16.12 -4.63 5.78
C ALA A 15 -15.28 -5.09 4.57
N ALA A 16 -14.82 -4.12 3.76
CA ALA A 16 -14.05 -4.39 2.55
C ALA A 16 -12.67 -4.99 2.87
N ALA A 17 -12.25 -5.97 2.07
CA ALA A 17 -10.97 -6.65 2.25
C ALA A 17 -9.80 -5.83 1.69
N THR A 18 -8.62 -5.95 2.32
CA THR A 18 -7.35 -5.44 1.83
C THR A 18 -6.20 -6.38 2.20
N GLY A 19 -5.01 -6.13 1.65
CA GLY A 19 -3.79 -6.90 1.95
C GLY A 19 -2.76 -6.07 2.72
N ILE A 20 -1.86 -6.76 3.41
CA ILE A 20 -0.70 -6.14 4.10
C ILE A 20 0.53 -7.00 3.83
N GLY A 21 1.64 -6.35 3.47
CA GLY A 21 2.96 -6.97 3.43
C GLY A 21 3.41 -7.41 2.03
N SER A 22 4.11 -8.54 1.99
CA SER A 22 4.86 -8.97 0.80
C SER A 22 4.13 -9.99 -0.04
N LEU A 23 4.34 -9.94 -1.35
CA LEU A 23 3.94 -10.99 -2.29
C LEU A 23 5.17 -11.73 -2.85
N PRO A 24 5.05 -13.05 -3.13
CA PRO A 24 6.14 -13.87 -3.61
C PRO A 24 6.34 -13.72 -5.13
N PHE A 25 6.42 -12.49 -5.63
CA PHE A 25 6.59 -12.19 -7.05
C PHE A 25 7.87 -11.39 -7.31
N THR A 26 8.50 -11.68 -8.45
CA THR A 26 9.58 -10.87 -9.01
C THR A 26 9.08 -9.85 -10.04
N ASN A 27 7.95 -10.15 -10.69
CA ASN A 27 7.28 -9.30 -11.67
C ASN A 27 6.18 -8.45 -10.99
N THR A 28 6.27 -7.13 -11.14
CA THR A 28 5.32 -6.16 -10.56
C THR A 28 3.92 -6.28 -11.18
N GLN A 29 3.84 -6.50 -12.50
CA GLN A 29 2.56 -6.61 -13.20
C GLN A 29 1.75 -7.80 -12.68
N THR A 30 2.38 -8.95 -12.45
CA THR A 30 1.71 -10.13 -11.88
C THR A 30 1.12 -9.83 -10.49
N ALA A 31 1.91 -9.17 -9.62
CA ALA A 31 1.46 -8.81 -8.28
C ALA A 31 0.29 -7.82 -8.31
N LEU A 32 0.37 -6.78 -9.13
CA LEU A 32 -0.65 -5.74 -9.24
C LEU A 32 -1.94 -6.27 -9.89
N SER A 33 -1.83 -7.16 -10.88
CA SER A 33 -2.98 -7.83 -11.49
C SER A 33 -3.73 -8.69 -10.46
N LEU A 34 -3.02 -9.47 -9.63
CA LEU A 34 -3.64 -10.26 -8.56
C LEU A 34 -4.41 -9.38 -7.58
N ILE A 35 -3.83 -8.25 -7.17
CA ILE A 35 -4.46 -7.31 -6.23
C ILE A 35 -5.70 -6.67 -6.85
N ALA A 36 -5.61 -6.20 -8.10
CA ALA A 36 -6.74 -5.60 -8.79
C ALA A 36 -7.90 -6.60 -8.98
N GLU A 37 -7.58 -7.87 -9.21
CA GLU A 37 -8.57 -8.94 -9.36
C GLU A 37 -9.28 -9.28 -8.04
N HIS A 38 -8.56 -9.32 -6.92
CA HIS A 38 -9.09 -9.85 -5.65
C HIS A 38 -9.47 -8.79 -4.62
N LEU A 39 -8.89 -7.59 -4.68
CA LEU A 39 -9.07 -6.50 -3.74
C LEU A 39 -9.46 -5.19 -4.46
N PRO A 40 -10.55 -5.16 -5.24
CA PRO A 40 -10.89 -4.02 -6.09
C PRO A 40 -11.32 -2.78 -5.29
N GLU A 41 -11.87 -2.95 -4.08
CA GLU A 41 -12.35 -1.82 -3.26
C GLU A 41 -11.22 -1.15 -2.48
N ILE A 42 -10.35 -1.94 -1.85
CA ILE A 42 -9.22 -1.46 -1.06
C ILE A 42 -7.95 -2.22 -1.46
N PRO A 43 -7.35 -1.90 -2.63
CA PRO A 43 -6.10 -2.50 -3.05
C PRO A 43 -4.96 -2.07 -2.10
N HIS A 44 -3.95 -2.91 -1.96
CA HIS A 44 -2.77 -2.59 -1.16
C HIS A 44 -1.54 -2.40 -2.05
N TRP A 45 -0.53 -1.68 -1.54
CA TRP A 45 0.77 -1.59 -2.18
C TRP A 45 1.67 -2.72 -1.67
N PRO A 46 2.00 -3.73 -2.50
CA PRO A 46 2.75 -4.89 -2.02
C PRO A 46 4.24 -4.60 -1.94
N GLN A 47 4.90 -5.24 -0.98
CA GLN A 47 6.35 -5.41 -1.02
C GLN A 47 6.70 -6.60 -1.91
N LEU A 48 7.75 -6.48 -2.71
CA LEU A 48 8.25 -7.58 -3.56
C LEU A 48 9.70 -7.95 -3.20
N PRO A 49 9.99 -8.53 -2.00
CA PRO A 49 11.35 -8.80 -1.56
C PRO A 49 12.18 -9.64 -2.54
N GLN A 50 11.53 -10.53 -3.30
CA GLN A 50 12.18 -11.37 -4.32
C GLN A 50 12.66 -10.58 -5.54
N ARG A 51 12.04 -9.42 -5.82
CA ARG A 51 12.42 -8.54 -6.93
C ARG A 51 13.68 -7.72 -6.62
N GLY A 52 13.97 -7.44 -5.34
CA GLY A 52 15.23 -6.83 -4.92
C GLY A 52 15.21 -6.17 -3.54
N ARG A 53 16.39 -5.74 -3.07
CA ARG A 53 16.55 -5.09 -1.77
C ARG A 53 15.72 -3.81 -1.62
N CYS A 54 15.56 -3.04 -2.70
CA CYS A 54 14.77 -1.81 -2.72
C CYS A 54 13.27 -2.02 -2.43
N GLU A 55 12.78 -3.25 -2.55
CA GLU A 55 11.37 -3.60 -2.34
C GLU A 55 11.09 -4.00 -0.88
N HIS A 56 12.10 -3.99 -0.01
CA HIS A 56 11.93 -4.24 1.42
C HIS A 56 11.35 -3.01 2.12
N PHE A 57 10.67 -3.26 3.25
CA PHE A 57 10.02 -2.24 4.06
C PHE A 57 10.86 -0.98 4.31
N ILE A 58 12.12 -1.14 4.71
CA ILE A 58 13.02 -0.02 5.00
C ILE A 58 13.16 0.90 3.78
N HIS A 59 13.31 0.33 2.58
CA HIS A 59 13.51 1.12 1.38
C HIS A 59 12.22 1.72 0.83
N GLN A 60 11.08 1.05 0.97
CA GLN A 60 9.80 1.57 0.50
C GLN A 60 9.19 2.64 1.42
N PHE A 61 9.36 2.51 2.75
CA PHE A 61 8.66 3.34 3.72
C PHE A 61 9.59 4.25 4.54
N LEU A 62 10.86 3.88 4.67
CA LEU A 62 11.82 4.59 5.50
C LEU A 62 12.95 5.22 4.66
N GLN A 63 12.74 5.41 3.35
CA GLN A 63 13.74 6.00 2.45
C GLN A 63 14.35 7.31 2.99
N PRO A 64 13.58 8.27 3.57
CA PRO A 64 14.17 9.49 4.13
C PRO A 64 15.16 9.20 5.28
N MET A 65 14.88 8.19 6.10
CA MET A 65 15.76 7.81 7.20
C MET A 65 17.03 7.11 6.69
N VAL A 66 16.91 6.30 5.65
CA VAL A 66 18.08 5.73 4.94
C VAL A 66 18.94 6.86 4.34
N ALA A 67 18.32 7.85 3.71
CA ALA A 67 19.02 8.96 3.08
C ALA A 67 19.79 9.84 4.10
N CYS A 68 19.28 9.95 5.33
CA CYS A 68 19.94 10.68 6.41
C CYS A 68 20.94 9.82 7.22
N GLY A 69 21.16 8.56 6.86
CA GLY A 69 22.12 7.68 7.54
C GLY A 69 21.66 7.17 8.92
N ALA A 70 20.35 7.12 9.16
CA ALA A 70 19.78 6.65 10.43
C ALA A 70 19.65 5.10 10.52
N PHE A 71 20.22 4.36 9.56
CA PHE A 71 20.25 2.90 9.46
C PHE A 71 21.53 2.41 8.80
#